data_AF-A0A7W6CV38-F1
#
_entry.id   AF-A0A7W6CV38-F1
#
_cell.length_a   1.000
_cell.length_b   1.000
_cell.length_c   1.000
_cell.angle_alpha   90.00
_cell.angle_beta   90.00
_cell.angle_gamma   90.00
#
_symmetry.space_group_name_H-M   'P 1'
#
loop_
_entity.id
_entity.type
_entity.pdbx_description
1 polymer ?
#
loop_
_entity_poly.entity_id
_entity_poly.type
_entity_poly.pdbx_seq_one_letter_code
_entity_poly.pdbx_strand_id
1 'polypeptide(L)'
;MTTPLPFEKMPVEERQAILRALAHKLHACALIAERDGDLVWKLLLALSARLEGSSEEVAADPCRGEDVVRKSLKLLSEFELRRPHCTVHEFAIMPRH
;
A
#
# COMPACT_ATOMS: atom_id res chain seq x y z
N MET A 1 -8.90 -25.01 -0.56
CA MET A 1 -8.07 -23.80 -0.70
C MET A 1 -8.47 -23.16 -2.02
N THR A 2 -9.17 -22.03 -1.99
CA THR A 2 -9.49 -21.26 -3.19
C THR A 2 -8.27 -20.45 -3.55
N THR A 3 -7.62 -20.79 -4.67
CA THR A 3 -6.55 -19.99 -5.24
C THR A 3 -7.14 -18.60 -5.54
N PRO A 4 -6.58 -17.51 -4.99
CA PRO A 4 -7.07 -16.17 -5.31
C PRO A 4 -6.97 -15.97 -6.82
N LEU A 5 -8.03 -15.46 -7.43
CA LEU A 5 -7.99 -15.15 -8.86
C LEU A 5 -6.89 -14.11 -9.11
N PRO A 6 -6.11 -14.24 -10.19
CA PRO A 6 -5.17 -13.19 -10.58
C PRO A 6 -5.95 -11.92 -10.91
N PHE A 7 -5.36 -10.76 -10.62
CA PHE A 7 -6.01 -9.46 -10.72
C PHE A 7 -6.68 -9.24 -12.09
N GLU A 8 -6.01 -9.66 -13.17
CA GLU A 8 -6.50 -9.58 -14.55
C GLU A 8 -7.80 -10.36 -14.82
N LYS A 9 -8.09 -11.40 -14.03
CA LYS A 9 -9.30 -12.23 -14.16
C LYS A 9 -10.45 -11.77 -13.26
N MET A 10 -10.24 -10.74 -12.44
CA MET A 10 -11.27 -10.18 -11.58
C MET A 10 -12.22 -9.26 -12.38
N PRO A 11 -13.51 -9.21 -12.02
CA PRO A 11 -14.43 -8.24 -12.60
C PRO A 11 -13.94 -6.81 -12.36
N VAL A 12 -14.31 -5.89 -13.26
CA VAL A 12 -13.85 -4.49 -13.21
C VAL A 12 -14.19 -3.84 -11.87
N GLU A 13 -15.36 -4.14 -11.31
CA GLU A 13 -15.81 -3.60 -10.02
C GLU A 13 -14.91 -4.05 -8.85
N GLU A 14 -14.51 -5.32 -8.82
CA GLU A 14 -13.57 -5.83 -7.82
C GLU A 14 -12.18 -5.23 -8.00
N ARG A 15 -11.69 -5.12 -9.24
CA ARG A 15 -10.41 -4.46 -9.54
C ARG A 15 -10.41 -3.02 -9.07
N GLN A 16 -11.49 -2.29 -9.31
CA GLN A 16 -11.66 -0.92 -8.87
C GLN A 16 -11.68 -0.82 -7.34
N ALA A 17 -12.38 -1.73 -6.65
CA ALA A 17 -12.38 -1.78 -5.18
C ALA A 17 -10.97 -2.01 -4.62
N ILE A 18 -10.19 -2.91 -5.21
CA ILE A 18 -8.80 -3.17 -4.84
C ILE A 18 -7.94 -1.92 -5.06
N LEU A 19 -8.06 -1.26 -6.21
CA LEU A 19 -7.29 -0.04 -6.53
C LEU A 19 -7.62 1.10 -5.57
N ARG A 20 -8.89 1.26 -5.17
CA ARG A 20 -9.31 2.25 -4.15
C ARG A 20 -8.74 1.93 -2.78
N ALA A 21 -8.84 0.68 -2.34
CA ALA A 21 -8.25 0.24 -1.07
C ALA A 21 -6.73 0.46 -1.04
N LEU A 22 -6.07 0.20 -2.16
CA LEU A 22 -4.64 0.43 -2.32
C LEU A 22 -4.28 1.91 -2.27
N ALA A 23 -5.06 2.78 -2.92
CA ALA A 23 -4.91 4.24 -2.85
C ALA A 23 -4.98 4.72 -1.39
N HIS A 24 -5.98 4.27 -0.64
CA HIS A 24 -6.12 4.65 0.77
C HIS A 24 -4.93 4.18 1.61
N LYS A 25 -4.44 2.96 1.39
CA LYS A 25 -3.27 2.44 2.13
C LYS A 25 -2.00 3.24 1.82
N LEU A 26 -1.77 3.56 0.56
CA LEU A 26 -0.65 4.40 0.13
C LEU A 26 -0.72 5.80 0.77
N HIS A 27 -1.91 6.40 0.81
CA HIS A 27 -2.12 7.69 1.44
C HIS A 27 -1.82 7.62 2.95
N ALA A 28 -2.33 6.60 3.65
CA ALA A 28 -2.04 6.42 5.07
C ALA A 28 -0.52 6.25 5.34
N CYS A 29 0.17 5.45 4.53
CA CYS A 29 1.62 5.30 4.62
C CYS A 29 2.36 6.61 4.31
N ALA A 30 1.87 7.40 3.35
CA ALA A 30 2.44 8.72 3.04
C ALA A 30 2.39 9.65 4.25
N LEU A 31 1.26 9.74 4.94
CA LEU A 31 1.11 10.58 6.13
C LEU A 31 2.05 10.14 7.26
N ILE A 32 2.24 8.82 7.43
CA ILE A 32 3.18 8.28 8.41
C ILE A 32 4.63 8.62 8.02
N ALA A 33 4.99 8.40 6.75
CA ALA A 33 6.32 8.72 6.23
C ALA A 33 6.63 10.23 6.34
N GLU A 34 5.65 11.09 6.07
CA GLU A 34 5.76 12.54 6.19
C GLU A 34 6.06 12.94 7.64
N ARG A 35 5.30 12.39 8.58
CA ARG A 35 5.51 12.62 10.02
C ARG A 35 6.88 12.13 10.49
N ASP A 36 7.34 11.00 9.98
CA ASP A 36 8.63 10.40 10.33
C ASP A 36 9.81 11.07 9.55
N GLY A 37 9.53 12.04 8.68
CA GLY A 37 10.54 12.79 7.91
C GLY A 37 11.11 12.03 6.69
N ASP A 38 10.54 10.89 6.32
CA ASP A 38 11.00 10.07 5.20
C ASP A 38 10.45 10.59 3.86
N LEU A 39 11.35 11.03 2.98
CA LEU A 39 11.04 11.60 1.66
C LEU A 39 10.22 10.65 0.74
N VAL A 40 10.13 9.36 1.06
CA VAL A 40 9.24 8.41 0.36
C VAL A 40 7.78 8.83 0.43
N TRP A 41 7.38 9.66 1.41
CA TRP A 41 6.02 10.17 1.55
C TRP A 41 5.50 10.84 0.27
N LYS A 42 6.36 11.57 -0.45
CA LYS A 42 5.99 12.26 -1.70
C LYS A 42 5.61 11.27 -2.80
N LEU A 43 6.35 10.16 -2.88
CA LEU A 43 6.10 9.11 -3.86
C LEU A 43 4.80 8.35 -3.52
N LEU A 44 4.59 8.04 -2.25
CA LEU A 44 3.37 7.37 -1.77
C LEU A 44 2.13 8.24 -2.01
N LEU A 45 2.19 9.55 -1.71
CA LEU A 45 1.09 10.48 -1.89
C LEU A 45 0.78 10.73 -3.38
N ALA A 46 1.81 10.88 -4.22
CA ALA A 46 1.61 11.05 -5.65
C ALA A 46 0.96 9.80 -6.28
N LEU A 47 1.34 8.60 -5.83
CA LEU A 47 0.74 7.37 -6.32
C LEU A 47 -0.70 7.20 -5.84
N SER A 48 -1.00 7.53 -4.58
CA SER A 48 -2.36 7.45 -4.04
C SER A 48 -3.31 8.37 -4.78
N ALA A 49 -2.94 9.65 -4.97
CA ALA A 49 -3.76 10.64 -5.67
C ALA A 49 -4.03 10.23 -7.13
N ARG A 50 -3.02 9.68 -7.82
CA ARG A 50 -3.19 9.16 -9.18
C ARG A 50 -4.14 7.98 -9.23
N LEU A 51 -4.03 7.05 -8.27
CA LEU A 51 -4.90 5.88 -8.18
C LEU A 51 -6.34 6.27 -7.87
N GLU A 52 -6.56 7.22 -6.96
CA GLU A 52 -7.91 7.74 -6.66
C GLU A 52 -8.57 8.36 -7.91
N GLY A 53 -7.83 9.22 -8.61
CA GLY A 53 -8.35 9.93 -9.79
C GLY A 53 -8.47 9.10 -11.07
N SER A 54 -7.83 7.92 -11.16
CA SER A 54 -7.85 7.07 -12.37
C SER A 54 -8.26 5.62 -12.12
N SER A 55 -8.83 5.30 -10.94
CA SER A 55 -9.19 3.93 -10.56
C SER A 55 -10.11 3.22 -11.56
N GLU A 56 -11.05 3.94 -12.17
CA GLU A 56 -11.95 3.40 -13.20
C GLU A 56 -11.23 3.07 -14.49
N GLU A 57 -10.41 4.00 -15.00
CA GLU A 57 -9.62 3.80 -16.21
C GLU A 57 -8.58 2.68 -16.05
N VAL A 58 -7.97 2.59 -14.86
CA VAL A 58 -6.99 1.57 -14.52
C VAL A 58 -7.65 0.22 -14.26
N ALA A 59 -8.87 0.18 -13.73
CA ALA A 59 -9.64 -1.07 -13.59
C ALA A 59 -10.14 -1.60 -14.93
N ALA A 60 -10.40 -0.73 -15.91
CA ALA A 60 -10.81 -1.13 -17.25
C ALA A 60 -9.67 -1.82 -18.03
N ASP A 61 -8.41 -1.49 -17.75
CA ASP A 61 -7.22 -2.10 -18.36
C ASP A 61 -6.52 -3.07 -17.38
N PRO A 62 -6.68 -4.40 -17.53
CA PRO A 62 -6.13 -5.39 -16.62
C PRO A 62 -4.60 -5.35 -16.49
N CYS A 63 -3.88 -5.15 -17.61
CA CYS A 63 -2.43 -5.12 -17.63
C CYS A 63 -1.89 -3.87 -16.93
N ARG A 64 -2.52 -2.72 -17.19
CA ARG A 64 -2.18 -1.46 -16.54
C ARG A 64 -2.48 -1.51 -15.04
N GLY A 65 -3.62 -2.10 -14.65
CA GLY A 65 -3.97 -2.28 -13.24
C GLY A 65 -3.01 -3.19 -12.49
N GLU A 66 -2.59 -4.31 -13.08
CA GLU A 66 -1.59 -5.19 -12.47
C GLU A 66 -0.25 -4.49 -12.26
N ASP A 67 0.24 -3.74 -13.25
CA ASP A 67 1.50 -2.98 -13.12
C ASP A 67 1.43 -1.94 -12.01
N VAL A 68 0.29 -1.24 -11.88
CA VAL A 68 0.06 -0.26 -10.82
C VAL A 68 0.00 -0.94 -9.45
N VAL A 69 -0.68 -2.09 -9.32
CA VAL A 69 -0.71 -2.88 -8.09
C VAL A 69 0.71 -3.29 -7.70
N ARG A 70 1.49 -3.85 -8.62
CA ARG A 70 2.87 -4.28 -8.39
C ARG A 70 3.78 -3.12 -7.94
N LYS A 71 3.70 -1.97 -8.62
CA LYS A 71 4.48 -0.77 -8.25
C LYS A 71 4.11 -0.25 -6.87
N SER A 72 2.83 -0.24 -6.54
CA SER A 72 2.33 0.17 -5.23
C SER A 72 2.82 -0.75 -4.13
N LEU A 73 2.73 -2.07 -4.33
CA LEU A 73 3.23 -3.05 -3.38
C LEU A 73 4.73 -2.91 -3.14
N LYS A 74 5.51 -2.70 -4.21
CA LYS A 74 6.95 -2.45 -4.09
C LYS A 74 7.25 -1.22 -3.22
N LEU A 75 6.58 -0.10 -3.47
CA LEU A 75 6.75 1.12 -2.67
C LEU A 75 6.36 0.94 -1.21
N LEU A 76 5.27 0.22 -0.94
CA LEU A 76 4.83 -0.12 0.41
C LEU A 76 5.87 -1.00 1.13
N SER A 77 6.40 -2.02 0.45
CA SER A 77 7.46 -2.87 1.01
C SER A 77 8.74 -2.09 1.28
N GLU A 78 9.15 -1.19 0.38
CA GLU A 78 10.31 -0.32 0.60
C GLU A 78 10.11 0.61 1.81
N PHE A 79 8.91 1.17 1.98
CA PHE A 79 8.57 1.96 3.15
C PHE A 79 8.63 1.12 4.43
N GLU A 80 8.05 -0.09 4.44
CA GLU A 80 8.10 -1.00 5.60
C GLU A 80 9.54 -1.39 5.97
N LEU A 81 10.41 -1.64 4.99
CA LEU A 81 11.82 -1.99 5.22
C LEU A 81 12.67 -0.82 5.74
N ARG A 82 12.37 0.41 5.32
CA ARG A 82 13.12 1.61 5.73
C ARG A 82 12.80 2.05 7.13
N ARG A 83 11.61 1.73 7.63
CA ARG A 83 11.30 1.94 9.04
C ARG A 83 12.12 0.92 9.82
N PRO A 84 13.05 1.35 10.70
CA PRO A 84 13.54 0.43 11.70
C PRO A 84 12.28 -0.08 12.40
N HIS A 85 12.10 -1.40 12.43
CA HIS A 85 11.22 -1.98 13.41
C HIS A 85 11.71 -1.41 14.73
N CYS A 86 11.05 -0.37 15.26
CA CYS A 86 11.13 -0.11 16.68
C CYS A 86 10.73 -1.45 17.25
N THR A 87 11.76 -2.15 17.75
CA THR A 87 11.62 -3.31 18.59
C THR A 87 10.44 -2.96 19.47
N VAL A 88 9.37 -3.73 19.34
CA VAL A 88 8.41 -3.83 20.43
C VAL A 88 9.32 -4.18 21.60
N HIS A 89 9.67 -3.17 22.40
CA HIS A 89 10.14 -3.40 23.74
C HIS A 89 8.92 -4.05 24.38
N GLU A 90 8.86 -5.36 24.23
CA GLU A 90 8.26 -6.23 25.20
C GLU A 90 8.84 -5.71 26.51
N PHE A 91 8.03 -4.90 27.19
CA PHE A 91 8.21 -4.62 28.59
C PHE A 91 8.14 -6.00 29.24
N ALA A 92 9.28 -6.70 29.26
CA ALA A 92 9.57 -7.74 30.20
C ALA A 92 9.52 -7.02 31.54
N ILE A 93 8.32 -7.05 32.12
CA ILE A 93 8.02 -6.70 33.49
C ILE A 93 9.02 -7.50 34.32
N MET A 94 10.12 -6.86 34.74
CA MET A 94 10.94 -7.41 35.80
C MET A 94 10.06 -7.44 37.04
N PRO A 95 9.86 -8.61 37.68
CA PRO A 95 9.30 -8.60 39.02
C PRO A 95 10.32 -7.90 39.93
N ARG A 96 9.93 -6.75 40.47
CA ARG A 96 10.62 -6.15 41.61
C ARG A 96 10.37 -7.06 42.82
N HIS A 97 11.47 -7.55 43.39
CA HIS A 97 11.70 -8.05 44.75
C HIS A 97 10.62 -8.89 45.43
#